data_AF-A0A4R7G8I5-F1
#
_entry.id   AF-A0A4R7G8I5-F1
#
_cell.length_a   1.000
_cell.length_b   1.000
_cell.length_c   1.000
_cell.angle_alpha   90.00
_cell.angle_beta   90.00
_cell.angle_gamma   90.00
#
_symmetry.space_group_name_H-M   'P 1'
#
loop_
_entity.id
_entity.type
_entity.pdbx_description
1 polymer ?
#
loop_
_entity_poly.entity_id
_entity_poly.type
_entity_poly.pdbx_seq_one_letter_code
_entity_poly.pdbx_strand_id
1 'polypeptide(L)'
;MPASFSLLRRIPVVAGLLTSLILSGTVTAQEKDPAQLRIAYQKGSVGLVLAKSHQLLEKRFPDTKISWVEFPAGPQILEALNVGSIDLGGTGDLPPLFAQAAGADLLYIGSEPPKPKAEVILVDSNSPIKTVADLKGHKVAFQKGSSSHNLLLRALQQAGLKFSDIQPVYLTPADARAAFQQHDVDAWAIWDPYYSAAQVQGDVRVLTDGSTLHQTGSFYLAPKKYTEANPQFISQVLEVLTQANALTKTDREQSIRLLSQSMGLPEKVVASYLDHLPDMPITPVSSETEKRQQQTADLFYQNHILPKPVEIKDRIWKPTVQAN
;
A
#
# COMPACT_ATOMS: atom_id res chain seq x y z
N MET A 1 60.82 2.95 90.71
CA MET A 1 61.13 4.32 90.23
C MET A 1 61.64 4.22 88.80
N PRO A 2 61.33 5.15 87.88
CA PRO A 2 60.06 5.79 87.50
C PRO A 2 59.69 5.44 86.02
N ALA A 3 58.39 5.31 85.67
CA ALA A 3 57.49 6.30 85.04
C ALA A 3 57.61 6.47 83.50
N SER A 4 56.53 6.18 82.75
CA SER A 4 55.63 7.20 82.13
C SER A 4 54.90 6.74 80.86
N PHE A 5 53.56 6.85 80.94
CA PHE A 5 52.51 7.17 79.95
C PHE A 5 52.77 7.16 78.43
N SER A 6 51.87 6.54 77.65
CA SER A 6 50.75 7.20 76.90
C SER A 6 50.08 6.20 75.94
N LEU A 7 48.77 5.94 76.09
CA LEU A 7 47.62 6.43 75.30
C LEU A 7 47.45 5.87 73.87
N LEU A 8 46.38 5.06 73.74
CA LEU A 8 45.37 5.04 72.68
C LEU A 8 45.84 5.01 71.21
N ARG A 9 45.53 3.89 70.53
CA ARG A 9 44.51 3.87 69.45
C ARG A 9 44.20 2.45 69.00
N ARG A 10 42.91 2.12 69.02
CA ARG A 10 42.32 0.95 68.38
C ARG A 10 42.39 1.14 66.85
N ILE A 11 42.89 0.15 66.12
CA ILE A 11 42.64 0.02 64.68
C ILE A 11 42.00 -1.36 64.47
N PRO A 12 40.75 -1.44 64.01
CA PRO A 12 40.14 -2.72 63.65
C PRO A 12 40.66 -3.16 62.28
N VAL A 13 40.90 -4.47 62.18
CA VAL A 13 41.16 -5.19 60.93
C VAL A 13 39.93 -5.06 60.03
N VAL A 14 40.05 -4.30 58.94
CA VAL A 14 39.05 -4.28 57.86
C VAL A 14 39.46 -5.31 56.82
N ALA A 15 38.78 -6.45 56.85
CA ALA A 15 38.79 -7.41 55.74
C ALA A 15 38.03 -6.79 54.57
N GLY A 16 38.75 -6.41 53.51
CA GLY A 16 38.13 -5.92 52.28
C GLY A 16 37.47 -7.07 51.52
N LEU A 17 36.14 -7.13 51.53
CA LEU A 17 35.38 -7.89 50.56
C LEU A 17 35.48 -7.19 49.19
N LEU A 18 36.09 -7.84 48.21
CA LEU A 18 35.90 -7.52 46.80
C LEU A 18 34.49 -7.97 46.38
N THR A 19 33.52 -7.07 46.41
CA THR A 19 32.26 -7.23 45.67
C THR A 19 32.51 -6.91 44.20
N SER A 20 32.76 -7.93 43.40
CA SER A 20 32.70 -7.84 41.93
C SER A 20 31.26 -7.58 41.49
N LEU A 21 31.01 -6.33 41.09
CA LEU A 21 29.76 -5.89 40.48
C LEU A 21 29.66 -6.50 39.08
N ILE A 22 28.96 -7.62 38.93
CA ILE A 22 28.63 -8.19 37.61
C ILE A 22 27.57 -7.27 37.00
N LEU A 23 28.02 -6.34 36.17
CA LEU A 23 27.16 -5.57 35.29
C LEU A 23 26.52 -6.57 34.30
N SER A 24 25.31 -7.02 34.62
CA SER A 24 24.50 -7.84 33.72
C SER A 24 24.01 -6.93 32.59
N GLY A 25 24.87 -6.70 31.60
CA GLY A 25 24.46 -6.10 30.34
C GLY A 25 23.43 -7.04 29.71
N THR A 26 22.18 -6.60 29.64
CA THR A 26 21.18 -7.23 28.78
C THR A 26 21.66 -7.07 27.35
N VAL A 27 22.38 -8.06 26.82
CA VAL A 27 22.58 -8.19 25.38
C VAL A 27 21.21 -8.49 24.82
N THR A 28 20.54 -7.46 24.29
CA THR A 28 19.40 -7.66 23.42
C THR A 28 19.90 -8.49 22.24
N ALA A 29 19.48 -9.75 22.16
CA ALA A 29 19.76 -10.56 20.99
C ALA A 29 19.13 -9.83 19.80
N GLN A 30 19.98 -9.26 18.95
CA GLN A 30 19.53 -8.62 17.72
C GLN A 30 18.79 -9.69 16.92
N GLU A 31 17.51 -9.44 16.64
CA GLU A 31 16.70 -10.33 15.83
C GLU A 31 17.39 -10.47 14.47
N LYS A 32 17.79 -11.70 14.13
CA LYS A 32 18.51 -11.97 12.89
C LYS A 32 17.52 -11.83 11.73
N ASP A 33 17.92 -11.12 10.68
CA ASP A 33 17.12 -10.98 9.47
C ASP A 33 16.73 -12.37 8.91
N PRO A 34 15.53 -12.49 8.29
CA PRO A 34 15.09 -13.75 7.72
C PRO A 34 16.01 -14.20 6.59
N ALA A 35 16.11 -15.52 6.40
CA ALA A 35 16.92 -16.10 5.32
C ALA A 35 16.37 -15.78 3.92
N GLN A 36 15.06 -15.50 3.80
CA GLN A 36 14.40 -15.21 2.53
C GLN A 36 13.27 -14.20 2.74
N LEU A 37 13.08 -13.33 1.74
CA LEU A 37 11.90 -12.49 1.58
C LEU A 37 11.37 -12.64 0.14
N ARG A 38 10.16 -13.17 -0.01
CA ARG A 38 9.46 -13.27 -1.31
C ARG A 38 8.41 -12.16 -1.40
N ILE A 39 8.56 -11.31 -2.41
CA ILE A 39 7.78 -10.09 -2.59
C ILE A 39 6.90 -10.24 -3.82
N ALA A 40 5.59 -10.17 -3.62
CA ALA A 40 4.64 -10.03 -4.70
C ALA A 40 4.52 -8.56 -5.14
N TYR A 41 4.61 -8.33 -6.44
CA TYR A 41 4.39 -7.01 -7.03
C TYR A 41 3.57 -7.10 -8.31
N GLN A 42 2.93 -5.98 -8.67
CA GLN A 42 2.31 -5.78 -9.98
C GLN A 42 3.16 -4.78 -10.76
N LYS A 43 3.09 -4.78 -12.09
CA LYS A 43 3.78 -3.77 -12.91
C LYS A 43 3.38 -2.32 -12.56
N GLY A 44 2.16 -2.12 -12.04
CA GLY A 44 1.67 -0.84 -11.54
C GLY A 44 2.15 -0.46 -10.13
N SER A 45 2.85 -1.35 -9.42
CA SER A 45 3.42 -1.07 -8.10
C SER A 45 4.73 -0.29 -8.24
N VAL A 46 4.63 1.01 -8.54
CA VAL A 46 5.77 1.89 -8.88
C VAL A 46 6.95 1.73 -7.92
N GLY A 47 6.73 1.85 -6.60
CA GLY A 47 7.77 1.68 -5.60
C GLY A 47 8.45 0.32 -5.62
N LEU A 48 7.69 -0.76 -5.79
CA LEU A 48 8.24 -2.12 -5.87
C LEU A 48 9.05 -2.34 -7.15
N VAL A 49 8.57 -1.81 -8.28
CA VAL A 49 9.31 -1.89 -9.56
C VAL A 49 10.62 -1.12 -9.48
N LEU A 50 10.62 0.07 -8.87
CA LEU A 50 11.85 0.85 -8.70
C LEU A 50 12.79 0.21 -7.68
N ALA A 51 12.28 -0.29 -6.55
CA ALA A 51 13.07 -1.02 -5.57
C ALA A 51 13.78 -2.24 -6.18
N LYS A 52 13.05 -3.03 -6.96
CA LYS A 52 13.57 -4.18 -7.71
C LYS A 52 14.62 -3.76 -8.74
N SER A 53 14.32 -2.73 -9.53
CA SER A 53 15.21 -2.28 -10.62
C SER A 53 16.54 -1.74 -10.09
N HIS A 54 16.51 -1.08 -8.92
CA HIS A 54 17.70 -0.55 -8.26
C HIS A 54 18.36 -1.54 -7.28
N GLN A 55 17.77 -2.73 -7.09
CA GLN A 55 18.21 -3.76 -6.14
C GLN A 55 18.33 -3.22 -4.70
N LEU A 56 17.40 -2.36 -4.28
CA LEU A 56 17.54 -1.63 -3.01
C LEU A 56 17.46 -2.56 -1.80
N LEU A 57 16.59 -3.57 -1.84
CA LEU A 57 16.44 -4.52 -0.74
C LEU A 57 17.61 -5.50 -0.68
N GLU A 58 18.11 -5.96 -1.82
CA GLU A 58 19.29 -6.81 -1.92
C GLU A 58 20.54 -6.12 -1.37
N LYS A 59 20.69 -4.80 -1.61
CA LYS A 59 21.77 -3.99 -1.05
C LYS A 59 21.62 -3.77 0.45
N ARG A 60 20.38 -3.58 0.94
CA ARG A 60 20.11 -3.36 2.36
C ARG A 60 20.28 -4.63 3.19
N PHE A 61 19.89 -5.78 2.65
CA PHE A 61 19.84 -7.07 3.34
C PHE A 61 20.65 -8.13 2.57
N PRO A 62 21.99 -8.06 2.56
CA PRO A 62 22.83 -8.93 1.76
C PRO A 62 22.75 -10.42 2.18
N ASP A 63 22.38 -10.69 3.43
CA ASP A 63 22.22 -12.05 3.96
C ASP A 63 20.81 -12.63 3.77
N THR A 64 19.87 -11.83 3.25
CA THR A 64 18.50 -12.25 2.96
C THR A 64 18.34 -12.50 1.46
N LYS A 65 17.88 -13.68 1.08
CA LYS A 65 17.52 -13.95 -0.32
C LYS A 65 16.24 -13.20 -0.69
N ILE A 66 16.38 -12.09 -1.41
CA ILE A 66 15.22 -11.36 -1.96
C ILE A 66 14.74 -12.04 -3.24
N SER A 67 13.43 -12.28 -3.35
CA SER A 67 12.82 -12.86 -4.54
C SER A 67 11.59 -12.05 -4.94
N TRP A 68 11.55 -11.58 -6.18
CA TRP A 68 10.44 -10.79 -6.71
C TRP A 68 9.55 -11.66 -7.58
N VAL A 69 8.25 -11.71 -7.28
CA VAL A 69 7.27 -12.49 -8.04
C VAL A 69 6.22 -11.54 -8.59
N GLU A 70 6.12 -11.49 -9.91
CA GLU A 70 5.14 -10.65 -10.61
C GLU A 70 3.78 -11.35 -10.63
N PHE A 71 2.72 -10.60 -10.33
CA PHE A 71 1.34 -11.06 -10.41
C PHE A 71 0.50 -10.16 -11.32
N PRO A 72 -0.53 -10.71 -11.98
CA PRO A 72 -1.38 -9.94 -12.89
C PRO A 72 -2.32 -8.98 -12.17
N ALA A 73 -2.77 -9.31 -10.95
CA ALA A 73 -3.64 -8.46 -10.13
C ALA A 73 -3.57 -8.82 -8.63
N GLY A 74 -4.20 -7.97 -7.81
CA GLY A 74 -4.26 -8.13 -6.35
C GLY A 74 -4.87 -9.44 -5.83
N PRO A 75 -5.97 -9.99 -6.37
CA PRO A 75 -6.52 -11.26 -5.90
C PRO A 75 -5.51 -12.42 -5.95
N GLN A 76 -4.74 -12.55 -7.03
CA GLN A 76 -3.73 -13.61 -7.18
C GLN A 76 -2.56 -13.42 -6.19
N ILE A 77 -2.20 -12.16 -5.87
CA ILE A 77 -1.24 -11.87 -4.80
C ILE A 77 -1.74 -12.41 -3.47
N LEU A 78 -3.02 -12.21 -3.16
CA LEU A 78 -3.60 -12.61 -1.88
C LEU A 78 -3.77 -14.12 -1.76
N GLU A 79 -4.10 -14.81 -2.84
CA GLU A 79 -4.07 -16.28 -2.88
C GLU A 79 -2.67 -16.80 -2.54
N ALA A 80 -1.64 -16.21 -3.15
CA ALA A 80 -0.24 -16.60 -2.92
C ALA A 80 0.26 -16.27 -1.50
N LEU A 81 -0.14 -15.12 -0.95
CA LEU A 81 0.12 -14.76 0.45
C LEU A 81 -0.57 -15.72 1.41
N ASN A 82 -1.83 -16.07 1.15
CA ASN A 82 -2.63 -16.94 2.01
C ASN A 82 -2.08 -18.37 2.11
N VAL A 83 -1.50 -18.90 1.03
CA VAL A 83 -0.82 -20.21 1.03
C VAL A 83 0.66 -20.13 1.44
N GLY A 84 1.15 -18.95 1.82
CA GLY A 84 2.54 -18.75 2.24
C GLY A 84 3.56 -18.94 1.11
N SER A 85 3.17 -18.74 -0.15
CA SER A 85 4.10 -18.73 -1.29
C SER A 85 4.81 -17.37 -1.46
N ILE A 86 4.29 -16.33 -0.80
CA ILE A 86 4.81 -14.96 -0.74
C ILE A 86 4.79 -14.51 0.73
N ASP A 87 5.74 -13.66 1.10
CA ASP A 87 5.89 -13.15 2.48
C ASP A 87 5.39 -11.71 2.63
N LEU A 88 5.43 -10.93 1.54
CA LEU A 88 4.97 -9.54 1.49
C LEU A 88 4.37 -9.23 0.12
N GLY A 89 3.26 -8.49 0.07
CA GLY A 89 2.66 -8.05 -1.19
C GLY A 89 2.00 -6.67 -1.10
N GLY A 90 2.12 -5.89 -2.16
CA GLY A 90 1.45 -4.61 -2.32
C GLY A 90 0.14 -4.73 -3.11
N THR A 91 -0.97 -4.23 -2.57
CA THR A 91 -2.27 -4.19 -3.25
C THR A 91 -2.98 -2.86 -3.06
N GLY A 92 -4.05 -2.61 -3.82
CA GLY A 92 -5.02 -1.57 -3.48
C GLY A 92 -5.80 -1.90 -2.20
N ASP A 93 -6.77 -1.05 -1.88
CA ASP A 93 -7.66 -1.14 -0.74
C ASP A 93 -8.65 -2.32 -0.81
N LEU A 94 -9.17 -2.64 -1.99
CA LEU A 94 -10.23 -3.64 -2.11
C LEU A 94 -9.79 -5.11 -1.97
N PRO A 95 -8.70 -5.58 -2.63
CA PRO A 95 -8.36 -7.00 -2.60
C PRO A 95 -8.26 -7.58 -1.17
N PRO A 96 -7.62 -6.92 -0.20
CA PRO A 96 -7.54 -7.41 1.19
C PRO A 96 -8.90 -7.72 1.82
N LEU A 97 -9.93 -6.94 1.48
CA LEU A 97 -11.29 -7.14 1.99
C LEU A 97 -11.87 -8.50 1.55
N PHE A 98 -11.66 -8.86 0.28
CA PHE A 98 -12.12 -10.16 -0.25
C PHE A 98 -11.37 -11.32 0.38
N ALA A 99 -10.04 -11.21 0.52
CA ALA A 99 -9.26 -12.25 1.18
C ALA A 99 -9.67 -12.43 2.65
N GLN A 100 -9.90 -11.32 3.37
CA GLN A 100 -10.33 -11.35 4.77
C GLN A 100 -11.76 -11.90 4.92
N ALA A 101 -12.68 -11.54 4.02
CA ALA A 101 -14.02 -12.13 3.97
C ALA A 101 -13.99 -13.64 3.69
N ALA A 102 -12.97 -14.12 2.97
CA ALA A 102 -12.70 -15.54 2.75
C ALA A 102 -11.94 -16.23 3.90
N GLY A 103 -11.54 -15.49 4.94
CA GLY A 103 -10.88 -16.02 6.14
C GLY A 103 -9.35 -15.99 6.12
N ALA A 104 -8.73 -15.27 5.19
CA ALA A 104 -7.27 -15.14 5.14
C ALA A 104 -6.71 -14.40 6.37
N ASP A 105 -5.65 -14.95 6.96
CA ASP A 105 -4.95 -14.38 8.14
C ASP A 105 -3.79 -13.48 7.72
N LEU A 106 -4.13 -12.41 7.01
CA LEU A 106 -3.20 -11.39 6.50
C LEU A 106 -3.32 -10.11 7.30
N LEU A 107 -2.17 -9.50 7.63
CA LEU A 107 -2.08 -8.22 8.30
C LEU A 107 -1.78 -7.09 7.33
N TYR A 108 -2.43 -5.94 7.52
CA TYR A 108 -2.00 -4.67 6.96
C TYR A 108 -0.75 -4.21 7.72
N ILE A 109 0.41 -4.27 7.07
CA ILE A 109 1.71 -3.93 7.70
C ILE A 109 2.17 -2.50 7.38
N GLY A 110 1.60 -1.88 6.35
CA GLY A 110 1.84 -0.49 6.00
C GLY A 110 0.82 0.01 4.98
N SER A 111 0.70 1.33 4.88
CA SER A 111 -0.19 2.01 3.93
C SER A 111 0.54 3.08 3.15
N GLU A 112 0.23 3.18 1.86
CA GLU A 112 0.52 4.35 1.02
C GLU A 112 -0.72 5.25 0.97
N PRO A 113 -0.54 6.58 0.87
CA PRO A 113 -1.66 7.51 0.69
C PRO A 113 -2.44 7.22 -0.61
N PRO A 114 -3.71 7.65 -0.68
CA PRO A 114 -4.50 7.57 -1.91
C PRO A 114 -3.86 8.37 -3.04
N LYS A 115 -4.14 7.93 -4.26
CA LYS A 115 -3.67 8.53 -5.52
C LYS A 115 -4.87 9.11 -6.26
N PRO A 116 -5.55 10.14 -5.71
CA PRO A 116 -6.87 10.54 -6.19
C PRO A 116 -6.88 11.01 -7.64
N LYS A 117 -5.80 11.64 -8.10
CA LYS A 117 -5.67 12.09 -9.49
C LYS A 117 -5.38 10.97 -10.48
N ALA A 118 -5.07 9.77 -9.99
CA ALA A 118 -4.81 8.58 -10.80
C ALA A 118 -6.04 7.65 -10.88
N GLU A 119 -7.19 8.05 -10.32
CA GLU A 119 -8.45 7.32 -10.32
C GLU A 119 -9.55 8.28 -10.78
N VAL A 120 -10.09 8.06 -11.98
CA VAL A 120 -10.91 9.06 -12.69
C VAL A 120 -12.17 8.45 -13.27
N ILE A 121 -13.19 9.30 -13.47
CA ILE A 121 -14.27 9.05 -14.41
C ILE A 121 -14.00 9.93 -15.63
N LEU A 122 -13.79 9.29 -16.77
CA LEU A 122 -13.59 9.94 -18.06
C LEU A 122 -14.89 10.04 -18.82
N VAL A 123 -15.02 11.12 -19.58
CA VAL A 123 -16.01 11.31 -20.64
C VAL A 123 -15.30 11.78 -21.89
N ASP A 124 -15.94 11.64 -23.05
CA ASP A 124 -15.42 12.27 -24.28
C ASP A 124 -15.22 13.79 -24.06
N SER A 125 -14.17 14.36 -24.65
CA SER A 125 -13.86 15.79 -24.53
C SER A 125 -15.06 16.70 -24.85
N ASN A 126 -15.87 16.31 -25.84
CA ASN A 126 -17.05 17.04 -26.31
C ASN A 126 -18.36 16.55 -25.68
N SER A 127 -18.32 15.60 -24.74
CA SER A 127 -19.51 15.06 -24.08
C SER A 127 -20.34 16.17 -23.41
N PRO A 128 -21.68 16.14 -23.53
CA PRO A 128 -22.57 17.05 -22.81
C PRO A 128 -22.57 16.80 -21.29
N ILE A 129 -22.04 15.65 -20.83
CA ILE A 129 -21.91 15.28 -19.41
C ILE A 129 -20.83 16.16 -18.77
N LYS A 130 -21.24 17.05 -17.86
CA LYS A 130 -20.34 18.04 -17.22
C LYS A 130 -20.18 17.80 -15.73
N THR A 131 -21.13 17.11 -15.11
CA THR A 131 -21.12 16.76 -13.69
C THR A 131 -21.43 15.28 -13.48
N VAL A 132 -21.11 14.75 -12.30
CA VAL A 132 -21.47 13.37 -11.94
C VAL A 132 -22.99 13.15 -11.94
N ALA A 133 -23.78 14.18 -11.61
CA ALA A 133 -25.24 14.11 -11.65
C ALA A 133 -25.78 13.84 -13.07
N ASP A 134 -25.05 14.30 -14.10
CA ASP A 134 -25.41 14.08 -15.51
C ASP A 134 -25.24 12.62 -15.93
N LEU A 135 -24.56 11.76 -15.15
CA LEU A 135 -24.44 10.33 -15.44
C LEU A 135 -25.76 9.58 -15.31
N LYS A 136 -26.80 10.19 -14.72
CA LYS A 136 -28.11 9.56 -14.58
C LYS A 136 -28.65 9.08 -15.94
N GLY A 137 -28.98 7.80 -16.03
CA GLY A 137 -29.47 7.13 -17.22
C GLY A 137 -28.41 6.74 -18.25
N HIS A 138 -27.16 7.19 -18.10
CA HIS A 138 -26.07 6.94 -19.03
C HIS A 138 -25.33 5.63 -18.76
N LYS A 139 -24.65 5.11 -19.79
CA LYS A 139 -23.80 3.93 -19.71
C LYS A 139 -22.43 4.29 -19.17
N VAL A 140 -22.03 3.64 -18.07
CA VAL A 140 -20.72 3.86 -17.45
C VAL A 140 -19.95 2.55 -17.44
N ALA A 141 -18.85 2.50 -18.21
CA ALA A 141 -17.95 1.36 -18.23
C ALA A 141 -17.00 1.37 -17.03
N PHE A 142 -16.80 0.21 -16.41
CA PHE A 142 -15.77 -0.01 -15.39
C PHE A 142 -15.61 -1.50 -15.09
N GLN A 143 -14.51 -1.88 -14.44
CA GLN A 143 -14.31 -3.27 -13.99
C GLN A 143 -15.06 -3.54 -12.69
N LYS A 144 -15.94 -4.56 -12.70
CA LYS A 144 -16.69 -4.96 -11.50
C LYS A 144 -15.74 -5.32 -10.35
N GLY A 145 -15.89 -4.64 -9.22
CA GLY A 145 -15.11 -4.90 -8.00
C GLY A 145 -13.70 -4.30 -8.00
N SER A 146 -13.35 -3.44 -8.97
CA SER A 146 -12.10 -2.68 -8.97
C SER A 146 -12.19 -1.40 -8.13
N SER A 147 -11.05 -0.71 -7.96
CA SER A 147 -11.00 0.63 -7.35
C SER A 147 -11.93 1.62 -8.07
N SER A 148 -12.05 1.53 -9.40
CA SER A 148 -13.02 2.34 -10.16
C SER A 148 -14.48 2.04 -9.81
N HIS A 149 -14.81 0.83 -9.37
CA HIS A 149 -16.15 0.54 -8.84
C HIS A 149 -16.40 1.32 -7.54
N ASN A 150 -15.41 1.35 -6.63
CA ASN A 150 -15.47 2.13 -5.39
C ASN A 150 -15.53 3.64 -5.68
N LEU A 151 -14.70 4.14 -6.61
CA LEU A 151 -14.71 5.51 -7.10
C LEU A 151 -16.10 5.91 -7.60
N LEU A 152 -16.68 5.10 -8.49
CA LEU A 152 -17.99 5.37 -9.08
C LEU A 152 -19.10 5.36 -8.03
N LEU A 153 -19.14 4.38 -7.12
CA LEU A 153 -20.13 4.33 -6.05
C LEU A 153 -20.07 5.59 -5.18
N ARG A 154 -18.88 6.02 -4.78
CA ARG A 154 -18.68 7.22 -3.95
C ARG A 154 -19.04 8.50 -4.70
N ALA A 155 -18.64 8.61 -5.96
CA ALA A 155 -18.97 9.75 -6.81
C ALA A 155 -20.49 9.89 -6.98
N LEU A 156 -21.19 8.79 -7.28
CA LEU A 156 -22.65 8.79 -7.39
C LEU A 156 -23.31 9.17 -6.07
N GLN A 157 -22.88 8.60 -4.95
CA GLN A 157 -23.41 8.92 -3.61
C GLN A 157 -23.24 10.41 -3.27
N GLN A 158 -22.07 10.99 -3.55
CA GLN A 158 -21.83 12.43 -3.35
C GLN A 158 -22.74 13.30 -4.23
N ALA A 159 -23.08 12.83 -5.44
CA ALA A 159 -24.01 13.48 -6.35
C ALA A 159 -25.49 13.20 -6.04
N GLY A 160 -25.81 12.45 -4.99
CA GLY A 160 -27.18 12.05 -4.64
C GLY A 160 -27.79 11.00 -5.56
N LEU A 161 -26.97 10.30 -6.35
CA LEU A 161 -27.37 9.20 -7.22
C LEU A 161 -27.13 7.85 -6.55
N LYS A 162 -27.96 6.88 -6.90
CA LYS A 162 -27.76 5.45 -6.61
C LYS A 162 -27.07 4.78 -7.79
N PHE A 163 -26.48 3.63 -7.52
CA PHE A 163 -25.92 2.80 -8.58
C PHE A 163 -26.97 2.35 -9.61
N SER A 164 -28.24 2.21 -9.20
CA SER A 164 -29.37 1.92 -10.08
C SER A 164 -29.83 3.10 -10.96
N ASP A 165 -29.31 4.31 -10.71
CA ASP A 165 -29.63 5.49 -11.53
C ASP A 165 -28.77 5.58 -12.80
N ILE A 166 -27.75 4.72 -12.95
CA ILE A 166 -26.90 4.61 -14.15
C ILE A 166 -27.13 3.26 -14.83
N GLN A 167 -26.58 3.09 -16.04
CA GLN A 167 -26.47 1.79 -16.71
C GLN A 167 -25.03 1.26 -16.57
N PRO A 168 -24.73 0.41 -15.58
CA PRO A 168 -23.37 -0.09 -15.40
C PRO A 168 -22.98 -1.07 -16.51
N VAL A 169 -21.81 -0.86 -17.12
CA VAL A 169 -21.25 -1.73 -18.16
C VAL A 169 -19.96 -2.36 -17.63
N TYR A 170 -20.04 -3.62 -17.19
CA TYR A 170 -18.92 -4.31 -16.57
C TYR A 170 -17.94 -4.84 -17.62
N LEU A 171 -16.77 -4.19 -17.72
CA LEU A 171 -15.75 -4.52 -18.72
C LEU A 171 -14.35 -4.54 -18.11
N THR A 172 -13.45 -5.34 -18.67
CA THR A 172 -12.03 -5.24 -18.37
C THR A 172 -11.46 -3.92 -18.92
N PRO A 173 -10.32 -3.40 -18.44
CA PRO A 173 -9.76 -2.13 -18.92
C PRO A 173 -9.56 -2.07 -20.44
N ALA A 174 -9.13 -3.18 -21.05
CA ALA A 174 -8.92 -3.25 -22.50
C ALA A 174 -10.25 -3.15 -23.27
N ASP A 175 -11.26 -3.90 -22.83
CA ASP A 175 -12.59 -3.89 -23.46
C ASP A 175 -13.31 -2.56 -23.23
N ALA A 176 -13.20 -2.00 -22.02
CA ALA A 176 -13.77 -0.71 -21.66
C ALA A 176 -13.17 0.42 -22.50
N ARG A 177 -11.85 0.40 -22.73
CA ARG A 177 -11.19 1.35 -23.65
C ARG A 177 -11.76 1.25 -25.06
N ALA A 178 -11.93 0.05 -25.59
CA ALA A 178 -12.47 -0.15 -26.93
C ALA A 178 -13.93 0.34 -27.04
N ALA A 179 -14.78 -0.03 -26.08
CA ALA A 179 -16.18 0.42 -26.03
C ALA A 179 -16.28 1.95 -25.89
N PHE A 180 -15.41 2.57 -25.09
CA PHE A 180 -15.39 4.02 -24.90
C PHE A 180 -14.93 4.75 -26.18
N GLN A 181 -13.90 4.24 -26.86
CA GLN A 181 -13.45 4.79 -28.17
C GLN A 181 -14.48 4.62 -29.29
N GLN A 182 -15.35 3.60 -29.19
CA GLN A 182 -16.44 3.36 -30.13
C GLN A 182 -17.72 4.11 -29.76
N HIS A 183 -17.71 4.88 -28.66
CA HIS A 183 -18.88 5.56 -28.09
C HIS A 183 -20.04 4.61 -27.73
N ASP A 184 -19.75 3.34 -27.42
CA ASP A 184 -20.74 2.38 -26.93
C ASP A 184 -21.14 2.64 -25.46
N VAL A 185 -20.31 3.42 -24.75
CA VAL A 185 -20.50 3.89 -23.37
C VAL A 185 -20.21 5.38 -23.29
N ASP A 186 -20.93 6.07 -22.40
CA ASP A 186 -20.90 7.53 -22.29
C ASP A 186 -19.79 8.04 -21.34
N ALA A 187 -19.40 7.19 -20.39
CA ALA A 187 -18.34 7.45 -19.44
C ALA A 187 -17.54 6.18 -19.13
N TRP A 188 -16.30 6.36 -18.68
CA TRP A 188 -15.39 5.27 -18.30
C TRP A 188 -14.72 5.59 -16.97
N ALA A 189 -15.05 4.84 -15.92
CA ALA A 189 -14.32 4.90 -14.65
C ALA A 189 -13.09 3.99 -14.72
N ILE A 190 -11.90 4.56 -14.50
CA ILE A 190 -10.63 3.87 -14.70
C ILE A 190 -9.51 4.46 -13.82
N TRP A 191 -8.38 3.76 -13.76
CA TRP A 191 -7.15 4.18 -13.10
C TRP A 191 -5.98 4.35 -14.08
N ASP A 192 -4.89 4.98 -13.62
CA ASP A 192 -3.62 4.99 -14.36
C ASP A 192 -2.92 3.62 -14.42
N PRO A 193 -2.21 3.29 -15.52
CA PRO A 193 -1.79 4.20 -16.60
C PRO A 193 -2.80 4.30 -17.75
N TYR A 194 -3.98 3.68 -17.66
CA TYR A 194 -5.00 3.76 -18.71
C TYR A 194 -5.53 5.18 -18.87
N TYR A 195 -5.72 5.90 -17.76
CA TYR A 195 -6.07 7.32 -17.77
C TYR A 195 -5.03 8.14 -18.54
N SER A 196 -3.76 8.09 -18.15
CA SER A 196 -2.69 8.82 -18.85
C SER A 196 -2.58 8.43 -20.32
N ALA A 197 -2.79 7.16 -20.66
CA ALA A 197 -2.79 6.73 -22.06
C ALA A 197 -3.93 7.37 -22.86
N ALA A 198 -5.15 7.42 -22.29
CA ALA A 198 -6.30 8.05 -22.92
C ALA A 198 -6.14 9.59 -23.00
N GLN A 199 -5.62 10.21 -21.96
CA GLN A 199 -5.35 11.64 -21.90
C GLN A 199 -4.31 12.06 -22.94
N VAL A 200 -3.22 11.29 -23.09
CA VAL A 200 -2.17 11.53 -24.08
C VAL A 200 -2.67 11.34 -25.53
N GLN A 201 -3.72 10.55 -25.74
CA GLN A 201 -4.37 10.42 -27.04
C GLN A 201 -5.17 11.67 -27.41
N GLY A 202 -5.79 12.35 -26.44
CA GLY A 202 -6.35 13.71 -26.59
C GLY A 202 -7.88 13.81 -26.65
N ASP A 203 -8.60 12.69 -26.59
CA ASP A 203 -10.05 12.65 -26.86
C ASP A 203 -10.92 12.56 -25.58
N VAL A 204 -10.33 12.78 -24.41
CA VAL A 204 -10.99 12.58 -23.11
C VAL A 204 -10.89 13.79 -22.20
N ARG A 205 -11.91 13.94 -21.34
CA ARG A 205 -11.95 14.88 -20.24
C ARG A 205 -12.25 14.16 -18.93
N VAL A 206 -11.55 14.53 -17.86
CA VAL A 206 -11.88 14.08 -16.51
C VAL A 206 -13.20 14.73 -16.07
N LEU A 207 -14.22 13.92 -15.85
CA LEU A 207 -15.50 14.36 -15.26
C LEU A 207 -15.33 14.58 -13.75
N THR A 208 -14.67 13.64 -13.08
CA THR A 208 -14.29 13.73 -11.67
C THR A 208 -13.12 12.78 -11.39
N ASP A 209 -12.43 13.02 -10.29
CA ASP A 209 -11.34 12.18 -9.78
C ASP A 209 -11.59 11.79 -8.31
N GLY A 210 -10.64 11.08 -7.70
CA GLY A 210 -10.74 10.63 -6.31
C GLY A 210 -10.63 11.71 -5.24
N SER A 211 -10.37 12.98 -5.59
CA SER A 211 -9.86 14.00 -4.64
C SER A 211 -10.87 14.35 -3.54
N THR A 212 -12.17 14.27 -3.83
CA THR A 212 -13.24 14.56 -2.86
C THR A 212 -13.88 13.30 -2.27
N LEU A 213 -13.38 12.11 -2.61
CA LEU A 213 -14.06 10.84 -2.35
C LEU A 213 -13.51 10.06 -1.15
N HIS A 214 -12.62 10.69 -0.37
CA HIS A 214 -12.02 10.12 0.85
C HIS A 214 -11.45 8.71 0.63
N GLN A 215 -10.74 8.52 -0.48
CA GLN A 215 -10.10 7.25 -0.80
C GLN A 215 -9.13 6.80 0.31
N THR A 216 -9.00 5.49 0.48
CA THR A 216 -8.19 4.89 1.54
C THR A 216 -6.70 4.94 1.21
N GLY A 217 -6.32 4.49 0.01
CA GLY A 217 -4.92 4.30 -0.35
C GLY A 217 -4.62 2.89 -0.83
N SER A 218 -3.35 2.51 -0.74
CA SER A 218 -2.88 1.16 -1.03
C SER A 218 -2.20 0.59 0.21
N PHE A 219 -2.09 -0.73 0.28
CA PHE A 219 -1.56 -1.41 1.45
C PHE A 219 -0.45 -2.38 1.08
N TYR A 220 0.46 -2.56 2.04
CA TYR A 220 1.36 -3.69 2.10
C TYR A 220 0.80 -4.71 3.08
N LEU A 221 0.76 -5.97 2.65
CA LEU A 221 0.23 -7.09 3.41
C LEU A 221 1.28 -8.17 3.61
N ALA A 222 1.22 -8.84 4.75
CA ALA A 222 2.03 -10.00 5.06
C ALA A 222 1.23 -11.02 5.89
N PRO A 223 1.56 -12.32 5.81
CA PRO A 223 0.98 -13.32 6.71
C PRO A 223 1.33 -13.01 8.16
N LYS A 224 0.34 -13.11 9.07
CA LYS A 224 0.52 -12.80 10.50
C LYS A 224 1.77 -13.44 11.11
N LYS A 225 1.99 -14.73 10.84
CA LYS A 225 3.15 -15.48 11.33
C LYS A 225 4.48 -14.88 10.88
N TYR A 226 4.59 -14.42 9.64
CA TYR A 226 5.81 -13.79 9.13
C TYR A 226 6.02 -12.42 9.78
N THR A 227 4.93 -11.66 9.96
CA THR A 227 4.98 -10.35 10.62
C THR A 227 5.41 -10.41 12.07
N GLU A 228 4.86 -11.35 12.84
CA GLU A 228 5.21 -11.54 14.26
C GLU A 228 6.64 -12.04 14.46
N ALA A 229 7.18 -12.78 13.49
CA ALA A 229 8.54 -13.32 13.56
C ALA A 229 9.62 -12.39 12.99
N ASN A 230 9.24 -11.27 12.35
CA ASN A 230 10.19 -10.36 11.69
C ASN A 230 9.79 -8.86 11.82
N PRO A 231 9.35 -8.37 13.00
CA PRO A 231 8.78 -7.01 13.14
C PRO A 231 9.77 -5.89 12.78
N GLN A 232 11.03 -6.03 13.20
CA GLN A 232 12.06 -5.02 12.92
C GLN A 232 12.45 -5.03 11.43
N PHE A 233 12.61 -6.22 10.85
CA PHE A 233 12.93 -6.39 9.43
C PHE A 233 11.84 -5.81 8.53
N ILE A 234 10.55 -6.07 8.83
CA ILE A 234 9.43 -5.49 8.06
C ILE A 234 9.47 -3.97 8.08
N SER A 235 9.67 -3.35 9.25
CA SER A 235 9.75 -1.89 9.35
C SER A 235 10.82 -1.32 8.42
N GLN A 236 12.01 -1.93 8.42
CA GLN A 236 13.11 -1.52 7.55
C GLN A 236 12.83 -1.79 6.06
N VAL A 237 12.14 -2.87 5.72
CA VAL A 237 11.69 -3.11 4.33
C VAL A 237 10.76 -1.99 3.87
N LEU A 238 9.77 -1.60 4.67
CA LEU A 238 8.84 -0.52 4.32
C LEU A 238 9.54 0.85 4.21
N GLU A 239 10.59 1.10 4.99
CA GLU A 239 11.45 2.27 4.84
C GLU A 239 12.19 2.28 3.50
N VAL A 240 12.79 1.16 3.10
CA VAL A 240 13.46 1.05 1.79
C VAL A 240 12.46 1.23 0.65
N LEU A 241 11.26 0.68 0.77
CA LEU A 241 10.20 0.87 -0.24
C LEU A 241 9.71 2.32 -0.29
N THR A 242 9.70 3.03 0.84
CA THR A 242 9.44 4.48 0.87
C THR A 242 10.51 5.26 0.11
N GLN A 243 11.79 4.90 0.27
CA GLN A 243 12.88 5.50 -0.49
C GLN A 243 12.75 5.22 -1.99
N ALA A 244 12.30 4.01 -2.35
CA ALA A 244 12.03 3.64 -3.74
C ALA A 244 10.92 4.49 -4.36
N ASN A 245 9.84 4.75 -3.61
CA ASN A 245 8.77 5.65 -4.06
C ASN A 245 9.27 7.06 -4.35
N ALA A 246 10.21 7.57 -3.54
CA ALA A 246 10.78 8.92 -3.73
C ALA A 246 11.58 9.08 -5.04
N LEU A 247 12.11 7.97 -5.61
CA LEU A 247 12.84 8.00 -6.88
C LEU A 247 12.00 8.55 -8.05
N THR A 248 10.68 8.39 -8.00
CA THR A 248 9.76 9.00 -8.99
C THR A 248 9.91 10.52 -9.12
N LYS A 249 10.43 11.18 -8.08
CA LYS A 249 10.70 12.61 -8.03
C LYS A 249 12.19 12.92 -8.05
N THR A 250 12.98 12.22 -7.23
CA THR A 250 14.42 12.51 -7.07
C THR A 250 15.28 12.01 -8.24
N ASP A 251 14.81 11.01 -8.97
CA ASP A 251 15.45 10.43 -10.15
C ASP A 251 14.39 10.16 -11.24
N ARG A 252 13.63 11.21 -11.56
CA ARG A 252 12.41 11.13 -12.36
C ARG A 252 12.66 10.58 -13.76
N GLU A 253 13.69 11.04 -14.45
CA GLU A 253 13.97 10.61 -15.83
C GLU A 253 14.33 9.12 -15.90
N GLN A 254 15.18 8.64 -14.99
CA GLN A 254 15.51 7.22 -14.93
C GLN A 254 14.29 6.39 -14.53
N SER A 255 13.49 6.88 -13.58
CA SER A 255 12.23 6.24 -13.19
C SER A 255 11.28 6.10 -14.38
N ILE A 256 11.11 7.15 -15.20
CA ILE A 256 10.29 7.11 -16.41
C ILE A 256 10.78 6.02 -17.38
N ARG A 257 12.08 5.96 -17.66
CA ARG A 257 12.67 4.94 -18.55
C ARG A 257 12.42 3.52 -18.04
N LEU A 258 12.70 3.27 -16.75
CA LEU A 258 12.53 1.95 -16.13
C LEU A 258 11.07 1.50 -16.12
N LEU A 259 10.16 2.40 -15.74
CA LEU A 259 8.73 2.12 -15.69
C LEU A 259 8.15 1.94 -17.10
N SER A 260 8.59 2.75 -18.07
CA SER A 260 8.24 2.61 -19.50
C SER A 260 8.61 1.23 -20.03
N GLN A 261 9.84 0.77 -19.78
CA GLN A 261 10.28 -0.56 -20.19
C GLN A 261 9.49 -1.68 -19.49
N SER A 262 9.26 -1.55 -18.19
CA SER A 262 8.52 -2.54 -17.39
C SER A 262 7.06 -2.68 -17.84
N MET A 263 6.38 -1.54 -18.04
CA MET A 263 4.97 -1.47 -18.40
C MET A 263 4.73 -1.67 -19.90
N GLY A 264 5.75 -1.50 -20.75
CA GLY A 264 5.59 -1.52 -22.21
C GLY A 264 4.81 -0.31 -22.73
N LEU A 265 4.93 0.85 -22.06
CA LEU A 265 4.20 2.08 -22.39
C LEU A 265 5.15 3.18 -22.85
N PRO A 266 4.73 4.10 -23.75
CA PRO A 266 5.54 5.24 -24.11
C PRO A 266 5.93 6.10 -22.90
N GLU A 267 7.16 6.62 -22.88
CA GLU A 267 7.65 7.47 -21.78
C GLU A 267 6.73 8.66 -21.48
N LYS A 268 6.09 9.25 -22.50
CA LYS A 268 5.12 10.34 -22.31
C LYS A 268 3.89 9.94 -21.48
N VAL A 269 3.44 8.69 -21.61
CA VAL A 269 2.32 8.15 -20.82
C VAL A 269 2.76 7.94 -19.38
N VAL A 270 3.96 7.41 -19.19
CA VAL A 270 4.54 7.20 -17.86
C VAL A 270 4.82 8.53 -17.16
N ALA A 271 5.30 9.55 -17.88
CA ALA A 271 5.50 10.88 -17.34
C ALA A 271 4.18 11.49 -16.82
N SER A 272 3.12 11.42 -17.64
CA SER A 272 1.77 11.83 -17.24
C SER A 272 1.28 11.05 -16.01
N TYR A 273 1.51 9.74 -15.96
CA TYR A 273 1.13 8.93 -14.81
C TYR A 273 1.84 9.40 -13.53
N LEU A 274 3.16 9.64 -13.60
CA LEU A 274 3.91 10.13 -12.44
C LEU A 274 3.44 11.52 -11.97
N ASP A 275 2.89 12.36 -12.85
CA ASP A 275 2.34 13.67 -12.49
C ASP A 275 1.02 13.57 -11.69
N HIS A 276 0.33 12.45 -11.79
CA HIS A 276 -0.88 12.16 -11.01
C HIS A 276 -0.58 11.57 -9.63
N LEU A 277 0.67 11.19 -9.35
CA LEU A 277 1.06 10.59 -8.09
C LEU A 277 1.45 11.66 -7.05
N PRO A 278 0.92 11.58 -5.81
CA PRO A 278 1.42 12.38 -4.70
C PRO A 278 2.77 11.84 -4.21
N ASP A 279 3.32 12.43 -3.15
CA ASP A 279 4.30 11.70 -2.35
C ASP A 279 3.66 10.43 -1.78
N MET A 280 4.39 9.31 -1.83
CA MET A 280 3.88 8.00 -1.42
C MET A 280 4.74 7.41 -0.28
N PRO A 281 4.87 8.07 0.88
CA PRO A 281 5.51 7.45 2.02
C PRO A 281 4.70 6.23 2.46
N ILE A 282 5.38 5.18 2.89
CA ILE A 282 4.73 4.02 3.49
C ILE A 282 4.77 4.21 4.99
N THR A 283 3.60 4.31 5.60
CA THR A 283 3.46 4.52 7.04
C THR A 283 2.73 3.36 7.70
N PRO A 284 2.84 3.20 9.03
CA PRO A 284 1.87 2.39 9.77
C PRO A 284 0.44 2.84 9.45
N VAL A 285 -0.51 1.90 9.49
CA VAL A 285 -1.91 2.21 9.20
C VAL A 285 -2.46 3.12 10.30
N SER A 286 -2.80 4.35 9.93
CA SER A 286 -3.39 5.32 10.86
C SER A 286 -4.84 4.96 11.20
N SER A 287 -5.35 5.48 12.31
CA SER A 287 -6.77 5.34 12.69
C SER A 287 -7.73 5.93 11.65
N GLU A 288 -7.30 6.96 10.91
CA GLU A 288 -8.06 7.52 9.80
C GLU A 288 -8.11 6.54 8.61
N THR A 289 -6.97 5.96 8.25
CA THR A 289 -6.87 4.97 7.16
C THR A 289 -7.68 3.72 7.49
N GLU A 290 -7.60 3.24 8.74
CA GLU A 290 -8.45 2.17 9.27
C GLU A 290 -9.93 2.47 9.07
N LYS A 291 -10.40 3.65 9.50
CA LYS A 291 -11.81 4.04 9.36
C LYS A 291 -12.26 4.09 7.90
N ARG A 292 -11.44 4.63 7.00
CA ARG A 292 -11.74 4.67 5.56
C ARG A 292 -11.80 3.27 4.94
N GLN A 293 -10.92 2.38 5.38
CA GLN A 293 -10.93 0.97 4.97
C GLN A 293 -12.18 0.24 5.48
N GLN A 294 -12.57 0.47 6.74
CA GLN A 294 -13.79 -0.09 7.31
C GLN A 294 -15.03 0.42 6.58
N GLN A 295 -15.12 1.72 6.30
CA GLN A 295 -16.21 2.29 5.50
C GLN A 295 -16.30 1.66 4.11
N THR A 296 -15.16 1.33 3.49
CA THR A 296 -15.14 0.65 2.19
C THR A 296 -15.63 -0.79 2.31
N ALA A 297 -15.23 -1.51 3.36
CA ALA A 297 -15.73 -2.85 3.66
C ALA A 297 -17.26 -2.85 3.85
N ASP A 298 -17.77 -1.90 4.65
CA ASP A 298 -19.20 -1.77 4.93
C ASP A 298 -19.98 -1.42 3.66
N LEU A 299 -19.48 -0.47 2.85
CA LEU A 299 -20.10 -0.08 1.58
C LEU A 299 -20.19 -1.28 0.62
N PHE A 300 -19.12 -2.07 0.51
CA PHE A 300 -19.09 -3.23 -0.37
C PHE A 300 -20.00 -4.36 0.13
N TYR A 301 -20.13 -4.53 1.44
CA TYR A 301 -21.08 -5.48 2.02
C TYR A 301 -22.54 -5.05 1.80
N GLN A 302 -22.85 -3.77 2.02
CA GLN A 302 -24.20 -3.20 1.80
C GLN A 302 -24.65 -3.30 0.35
N ASN A 303 -23.73 -3.26 -0.61
CA ASN A 303 -24.00 -3.43 -2.04
C ASN A 303 -23.89 -4.89 -2.52
N HIS A 304 -23.83 -5.86 -1.60
CA HIS A 304 -23.73 -7.30 -1.91
C HIS A 304 -22.52 -7.68 -2.79
N ILE A 305 -21.45 -6.89 -2.73
CA ILE A 305 -20.19 -7.16 -3.43
C ILE A 305 -19.30 -8.04 -2.55
N LEU A 306 -19.20 -7.72 -1.25
CA LEU A 306 -18.55 -8.60 -0.28
C LEU A 306 -19.57 -9.59 0.29
N PRO A 307 -19.23 -10.89 0.37
CA PRO A 307 -20.15 -11.92 0.85
C PRO A 307 -20.33 -11.93 2.38
N LYS A 308 -19.40 -11.30 3.12
CA LYS A 308 -19.38 -11.25 4.59
C LYS A 308 -18.84 -9.89 5.07
N PRO A 309 -19.27 -9.42 6.25
CA PRO A 309 -18.64 -8.26 6.88
C PRO A 309 -17.20 -8.59 7.31
N VAL A 310 -16.35 -7.58 7.37
CA VAL A 310 -14.94 -7.68 7.77
C VAL A 310 -14.64 -6.61 8.83
N GLU A 311 -13.97 -6.99 9.91
CA GLU A 311 -13.47 -6.06 10.94
C GLU A 311 -12.01 -5.72 10.67
N ILE A 312 -11.74 -4.49 10.23
CA ILE A 312 -10.40 -4.06 9.79
C ILE A 312 -9.43 -3.89 10.95
N LYS A 313 -9.91 -3.41 12.10
CA LYS A 313 -9.10 -3.14 13.30
C LYS A 313 -8.29 -4.37 13.77
N ASP A 314 -8.85 -5.56 13.59
CA ASP A 314 -8.25 -6.85 14.01
C ASP A 314 -7.25 -7.40 13.00
N ARG A 315 -6.99 -6.63 11.92
CA ARG A 315 -6.09 -6.99 10.82
C ARG A 315 -4.97 -5.98 10.63
N ILE A 316 -4.90 -4.94 11.46
CA ILE A 316 -3.81 -3.95 11.41
C ILE A 316 -2.66 -4.42 12.28
N TRP A 317 -1.48 -4.56 11.69
CA TRP A 317 -0.26 -4.74 12.46
C TRP A 317 0.12 -3.41 13.13
N LYS A 318 0.47 -3.48 14.41
CA LYS A 318 1.00 -2.36 15.18
C LYS A 318 2.49 -2.63 15.41
N PRO A 319 3.40 -1.89 14.75
CA PRO A 319 4.82 -2.03 14.99
C PRO A 319 5.10 -1.84 16.48
N THR A 320 5.76 -2.80 17.11
CA THR A 320 6.22 -2.63 18.49
C THR A 320 7.39 -1.66 18.44
N VAL A 321 7.19 -0.43 18.91
CA VAL A 321 8.31 0.49 19.13
C VAL A 321 9.15 -0.13 20.24
N GLN A 322 10.27 -0.76 19.91
CA GLN A 322 11.28 -1.03 20.92
C GLN A 322 11.79 0.34 21.35
N ALA A 323 11.47 0.72 22.59
CA ALA A 323 12.07 1.88 23.23
C ALA A 323 13.58 1.60 23.30
N ASN A 324 14.35 2.37 22.52
CA ASN A 324 15.79 2.49 22.72
C ASN A 324 16.07 3.24 24.03
#